data_AF-A0A968JIN4-F1
#
_entry.id   AF-A0A968JIN4-F1
#
_cell.length_a   1.000
_cell.length_b   1.000
_cell.length_c   1.000
_cell.angle_alpha   90.00
_cell.angle_beta   90.00
_cell.angle_gamma   90.00
#
_symmetry.space_group_name_H-M   'P 1'
#
loop_
_entity.id
_entity.type
_entity.pdbx_description
1 polymer ?
#
loop_
_entity_poly.entity_id
_entity_poly.type
_entity_poly.pdbx_seq_one_letter_code
_entity_poly.pdbx_strand_id
1 'polypeptide(L)'
;MNSLWIVLMLSTFSTSFSLVGGNDEDVKLVQLSVQSFVKAADERNTKRLDEVMHDECRVVLNRQFGSKELSIINKALYLQLIQEEKLGGDQRAVHFCTPLW
;
A
#
# COMPACT_ATOMS: atom_id res chain seq x y z
N MET A 1 25.61 37.56 -30.30
CA MET A 1 24.52 36.87 -29.58
C MET A 1 24.75 37.08 -28.10
N ASN A 2 23.92 37.89 -27.43
CA ASN A 2 24.15 38.30 -26.04
C ASN A 2 24.05 37.09 -25.10
N SER A 3 25.05 36.92 -24.25
CA SER A 3 25.11 35.85 -23.23
C SER A 3 23.87 35.81 -22.33
N LEU A 4 23.19 36.96 -22.15
CA LEU A 4 21.94 37.08 -21.40
C LEU A 4 20.79 36.23 -21.98
N TRP A 5 20.69 36.10 -23.31
CA TRP A 5 19.65 35.31 -23.97
C TRP A 5 19.90 33.80 -23.85
N ILE A 6 21.17 33.40 -23.80
CA ILE A 6 21.58 32.00 -23.65
C ILE A 6 21.24 31.51 -22.24
N VAL A 7 21.48 32.33 -21.21
CA VAL A 7 21.16 31.99 -19.81
C VAL A 7 19.65 31.88 -19.57
N LEU A 8 18.85 32.78 -20.17
CA LEU A 8 17.38 32.71 -20.08
C LEU A 8 16.82 31.43 -20.71
N MET A 9 17.32 31.04 -21.89
CA MET A 9 16.91 29.79 -22.56
C MET A 9 17.34 28.53 -21.78
N LEU A 10 18.47 28.58 -21.08
CA LEU A 10 18.96 27.45 -20.28
C LEU A 10 18.16 27.26 -18.98
N SER A 11 17.70 28.36 -18.37
CA SER A 11 16.91 28.32 -17.13
C SER A 11 15.49 27.78 -17.29
N THR A 12 14.86 27.98 -18.46
CA THR A 12 13.49 27.52 -18.72
C THR A 12 13.41 26.03 -19.04
N PHE A 13 14.50 25.41 -19.48
CA PHE A 13 14.56 23.97 -19.76
C PHE A 13 14.62 23.13 -18.47
N SER A 14 15.27 23.64 -17.42
CA SER A 14 15.43 22.94 -16.13
C SER A 14 14.16 22.85 -15.28
N THR A 15 13.12 23.65 -15.56
CA THR A 15 11.89 23.67 -14.76
C THR A 15 10.78 22.73 -15.26
N SER A 16 10.95 22.08 -16.42
CA SER A 16 9.89 21.27 -17.04
C SER A 16 9.91 19.78 -16.68
N PHE A 17 10.85 19.30 -15.84
CA PHE A 17 10.96 17.87 -15.51
C PHE A 17 10.27 17.44 -14.22
N SER A 18 9.51 18.33 -13.56
CA SER A 18 8.77 17.97 -12.34
C SER A 18 7.28 18.07 -12.62
N LEU A 19 6.68 17.00 -13.14
CA LEU A 19 5.25 16.65 -13.04
C LEU A 19 4.95 15.38 -13.88
N VAL A 20 5.56 14.24 -13.52
CA VAL A 20 4.98 12.92 -13.87
C VAL A 20 4.35 12.39 -12.59
N GLY A 21 3.08 12.74 -12.37
CA GLY A 21 2.28 12.19 -11.30
C GLY A 21 1.81 10.78 -11.68
N GLY A 22 2.16 9.78 -10.87
CA GLY A 22 1.67 8.41 -10.93
C GLY A 22 2.05 7.63 -12.19
N ASN A 23 3.09 6.79 -12.10
CA ASN A 23 3.40 5.87 -13.20
C ASN A 23 2.34 4.74 -13.22
N ASP A 24 1.76 4.43 -14.39
CA ASP A 24 0.75 3.35 -14.55
C ASP A 24 1.25 1.99 -14.03
N GLU A 25 2.56 1.78 -14.06
CA GLU A 25 3.23 0.61 -13.52
C GLU A 25 3.16 0.54 -11.98
N ASP A 26 3.40 1.67 -11.30
CA ASP A 26 3.32 1.76 -9.84
C ASP A 26 1.90 1.45 -9.35
N VAL A 27 0.89 1.96 -10.07
CA VAL A 27 -0.52 1.68 -9.77
C VAL A 27 -0.79 0.18 -9.86
N LYS A 28 -0.30 -0.51 -10.90
CA LYS A 28 -0.46 -1.96 -11.04
C LYS A 28 0.24 -2.72 -9.92
N LEU A 29 1.43 -2.30 -9.51
CA LEU A 29 2.18 -2.94 -8.41
C LEU A 29 1.46 -2.80 -7.07
N VAL A 30 0.85 -1.64 -6.79
CA VAL A 30 0.02 -1.44 -5.59
C VAL A 30 -1.20 -2.34 -5.64
N GLN A 31 -1.91 -2.41 -6.78
CA GLN A 31 -3.08 -3.28 -6.93
C GLN A 31 -2.74 -4.76 -6.70
N LEU A 32 -1.65 -5.24 -7.28
CA LEU A 32 -1.15 -6.61 -7.08
C LEU A 32 -0.79 -6.90 -5.63
N SER A 33 -0.19 -5.93 -4.93
CA SER A 33 0.16 -6.07 -3.51
C SER A 33 -1.09 -6.19 -2.64
N VAL A 34 -2.11 -5.35 -2.87
CA VAL A 34 -3.39 -5.40 -2.16
C VAL A 34 -4.11 -6.72 -2.43
N GLN A 35 -4.20 -7.16 -3.69
CA GLN A 35 -4.84 -8.42 -4.05
C GLN A 35 -4.11 -9.62 -3.41
N SER A 36 -2.79 -9.61 -3.41
CA SER A 36 -1.99 -10.67 -2.79
C SER A 36 -2.18 -10.74 -1.28
N PHE A 37 -2.22 -9.59 -0.60
CA PHE A 37 -2.54 -9.51 0.83
C PHE A 37 -3.94 -10.03 1.14
N VAL A 38 -4.97 -9.57 0.41
CA VAL A 38 -6.35 -9.99 0.64
C VAL A 38 -6.49 -11.50 0.44
N LYS A 39 -6.00 -12.03 -0.69
CA LYS A 39 -6.06 -13.47 -0.98
C LYS A 39 -5.34 -14.29 0.10
N ALA A 40 -4.15 -13.88 0.52
CA ALA A 40 -3.40 -14.59 1.54
C ALA A 40 -4.13 -14.58 2.90
N ALA A 41 -4.79 -13.48 3.26
CA ALA A 41 -5.60 -13.40 4.48
C ALA A 41 -6.94 -14.18 4.38
N ASP A 42 -7.56 -14.23 3.20
CA ASP A 42 -8.77 -15.02 2.94
C ASP A 42 -8.48 -16.52 3.03
N GLU A 43 -7.30 -16.94 2.54
CA GLU A 43 -6.83 -18.34 2.59
C GLU A 43 -6.10 -18.68 3.91
N ARG A 44 -5.97 -17.71 4.84
CA ARG A 44 -5.13 -17.79 6.05
C ARG A 44 -3.71 -18.33 5.79
N ASN A 45 -3.15 -17.99 4.64
CA ASN A 45 -1.80 -18.38 4.23
C ASN A 45 -0.76 -17.45 4.90
N THR A 46 -0.38 -17.78 6.13
CA THR A 46 0.55 -17.01 6.95
C THR A 46 1.92 -16.81 6.31
N LYS A 47 2.42 -17.81 5.58
CA LYS A 47 3.67 -17.69 4.81
C LYS A 47 3.58 -16.61 3.74
N ARG A 48 2.49 -16.60 2.96
CA ARG A 48 2.30 -15.60 1.91
C ARG A 48 2.03 -14.21 2.48
N LEU A 49 1.37 -14.13 3.65
CA LEU A 49 1.21 -12.87 4.38
C LEU A 49 2.56 -12.33 4.85
N ASP A 50 3.45 -13.19 5.37
CA ASP A 50 4.79 -12.81 5.81
C ASP A 50 5.62 -12.19 4.67
N GLU A 51 5.51 -12.75 3.46
CA GLU A 51 6.21 -12.25 2.26
C GLU A 51 5.71 -10.88 1.79
N VAL A 52 4.41 -10.60 1.91
CA VAL A 52 3.81 -9.34 1.40
C VAL A 52 3.73 -8.22 2.44
N MET A 53 3.92 -8.54 3.71
CA MET A 53 3.89 -7.55 4.80
C MET A 53 5.30 -7.08 5.15
N HIS A 54 5.50 -5.77 5.12
CA HIS A 54 6.73 -5.17 5.66
C HIS A 54 6.89 -5.50 7.15
N ASP A 55 8.12 -5.65 7.63
CA ASP A 55 8.39 -6.07 9.02
C ASP A 55 7.84 -5.08 10.06
N GLU A 56 7.89 -3.78 9.73
CA GLU A 56 7.30 -2.71 10.52
C GLU A 56 5.80 -2.48 10.28
N CYS A 57 5.11 -3.36 9.56
CA CYS A 57 3.67 -3.26 9.38
C CYS A 57 2.95 -3.30 10.74
N ARG A 58 1.91 -2.45 10.86
CA ARG A 58 1.04 -2.37 12.04
C ARG A 58 -0.40 -2.54 11.57
N VAL A 59 -1.12 -3.44 12.23
CA VAL A 59 -2.55 -3.64 12.02
C VAL A 59 -3.28 -2.92 13.13
N VAL A 60 -4.19 -2.04 12.72
CA VAL A 60 -5.00 -1.22 13.63
C VAL A 60 -6.41 -1.79 13.64
N LEU A 61 -6.84 -2.28 14.80
CA LEU A 61 -8.13 -2.93 15.01
C LEU A 61 -8.97 -2.05 15.92
N ASN A 62 -10.04 -1.49 15.37
CA ASN A 62 -10.98 -0.68 16.14
C ASN A 62 -11.94 -1.59 16.90
N ARG A 63 -12.03 -1.44 18.23
CA ARG A 63 -13.01 -2.16 19.07
C ARG A 63 -12.94 -3.68 18.95
N GLN A 64 -11.73 -4.19 18.81
CA GLN A 64 -11.47 -5.61 18.64
C GLN A 64 -12.15 -6.43 19.76
N PHE A 65 -12.87 -7.50 19.38
CA PHE A 65 -13.59 -8.39 20.31
C PHE A 65 -14.51 -7.68 21.32
N GLY A 66 -15.17 -6.60 20.90
CA GLY A 66 -16.10 -5.84 21.74
C GLY A 66 -15.44 -4.84 22.68
N SER A 67 -14.11 -4.66 22.58
CA SER A 67 -13.38 -3.61 23.30
C SER A 67 -13.93 -2.22 22.96
N LYS A 68 -13.75 -1.27 23.88
CA LYS A 68 -13.98 0.16 23.61
C LYS A 68 -12.70 0.86 23.13
N GLU A 69 -11.58 0.15 23.12
CA GLU A 69 -10.26 0.69 22.85
C GLU A 69 -9.77 0.32 21.45
N LEU A 70 -8.78 1.07 20.98
CA LEU A 70 -8.04 0.82 19.75
C LEU A 70 -6.91 -0.18 20.05
N SER A 71 -6.84 -1.28 19.32
CA SER A 71 -5.70 -2.19 19.38
C SER A 71 -4.76 -1.93 18.21
N ILE A 72 -3.48 -1.78 18.48
CA ILE A 72 -2.43 -1.69 17.45
C ILE A 72 -1.51 -2.89 17.65
N ILE A 73 -1.45 -3.78 16.67
CA ILE A 73 -0.66 -5.01 16.73
C ILE A 73 0.41 -5.04 15.63
N ASN A 74 1.54 -5.68 15.93
CA ASN A 74 2.63 -5.86 14.98
C ASN A 74 2.38 -7.05 14.03
N LYS A 75 3.20 -7.16 12.98
CA LYS A 75 3.16 -8.26 12.00
C LYS A 75 3.19 -9.63 12.66
N ALA A 76 4.10 -9.86 13.60
CA ALA A 76 4.26 -11.16 14.27
C ALA A 76 2.96 -11.59 14.98
N LEU A 77 2.36 -10.71 15.78
CA LEU A 77 1.09 -11.00 16.47
C LEU A 77 -0.07 -11.14 15.47
N TYR A 78 -0.10 -10.33 14.40
CA TYR A 78 -1.12 -10.48 13.37
C TYR A 78 -1.06 -11.86 12.68
N LEU A 79 0.13 -12.30 12.27
CA LEU A 79 0.34 -13.62 11.67
C LEU A 79 -0.05 -14.75 12.63
N GLN A 80 0.29 -14.62 13.92
CA GLN A 80 -0.14 -15.55 14.95
C GLN A 80 -1.67 -15.63 15.05
N LEU A 81 -2.37 -14.50 15.06
CA LEU A 81 -3.83 -14.46 15.13
C LEU A 81 -4.52 -15.03 13.88
N ILE A 82 -3.91 -14.88 12.70
CA ILE A 82 -4.36 -15.56 11.47
C ILE A 82 -4.16 -17.07 11.59
N GLN A 83 -3.00 -17.51 12.10
CA GLN A 83 -2.69 -18.93 12.30
C GLN A 83 -3.63 -19.60 13.31
N GLU A 84 -4.02 -18.87 14.35
CA GLU A 84 -4.99 -19.28 15.37
C GLU A 84 -6.45 -19.13 14.91
N GLU A 85 -6.68 -18.77 13.64
CA GLU A 85 -8.01 -18.57 13.04
C GLU A 85 -8.89 -17.53 13.74
N LYS A 86 -8.29 -16.64 14.53
CA LYS A 86 -8.99 -15.54 15.22
C LYS A 86 -9.26 -14.36 14.29
N LEU A 87 -8.51 -14.26 13.20
CA LEU A 87 -8.65 -13.27 12.13
C LEU A 87 -8.57 -13.97 10.77
N GLY A 88 -9.06 -13.31 9.72
CA GLY A 88 -9.00 -13.83 8.35
C GLY A 88 -9.88 -15.06 8.11
N GLY A 89 -9.83 -15.61 6.90
CA GLY A 89 -10.73 -16.69 6.46
C GLY A 89 -12.03 -16.20 5.82
N ASP A 90 -12.29 -14.89 5.84
CA ASP A 90 -13.45 -14.29 5.17
C ASP A 90 -13.15 -14.08 3.70
N GLN A 91 -14.00 -14.61 2.81
CA GLN A 91 -13.87 -14.38 1.38
C GLN A 91 -14.28 -12.94 1.04
N ARG A 92 -13.37 -12.19 0.42
CA ARG A 92 -13.58 -10.78 0.08
C ARG A 92 -13.43 -10.54 -1.41
N ALA A 93 -14.21 -9.60 -1.93
CA ALA A 93 -14.02 -9.07 -3.27
C ALA A 93 -13.28 -7.73 -3.19
N VAL A 94 -12.26 -7.55 -4.03
CA VAL A 94 -11.50 -6.30 -4.13
C VAL A 94 -11.94 -5.56 -5.39
N HIS A 95 -12.42 -4.33 -5.21
CA HIS A 95 -12.77 -3.43 -6.30
C HIS A 95 -11.90 -2.18 -6.22
N PHE A 96 -11.11 -1.93 -7.27
CA PHE A 96 -10.33 -0.70 -7.38
C PHE A 96 -11.18 0.37 -8.06
N CYS A 97 -11.40 1.48 -7.37
CA CYS A 97 -12.04 2.64 -7.96
C CYS A 97 -11.01 3.41 -8.79
N THR A 98 -11.30 3.63 -10.08
CA THR A 98 -10.57 4.63 -10.86
C THR A 98 -10.92 6.00 -10.29
N PRO A 99 -9.95 6.87 -9.99
CA PRO A 99 -10.26 8.21 -9.49
C PRO A 99 -11.07 9.01 -10.53
N LEU A 100 -12.14 9.67 -10.07
CA LEU A 100 -12.86 10.69 -10.83
C LEU A 100 -12.27 12.06 -10.46
N TRP A 101 -11.08 12.40 -10.96
CA TRP A 101 -10.58 13.78 -10.90
C TRP A 101 -10.12 14.23 -12.29
#